data_AF-A0A1C5LWB0-F1
#
_entry.id   AF-A0A1C5LWB0-F1
#
_cell.length_a   1.000
_cell.length_b   1.000
_cell.length_c   1.000
_cell.angle_alpha   90.00
_cell.angle_beta   90.00
_cell.angle_gamma   90.00
#
_symmetry.space_group_name_H-M   'P 1'
#
loop_
_entity.id
_entity.type
_entity.pdbx_description
1 polymer ?
#
loop_
_entity_poly.entity_id
_entity_poly.type
_entity_poly.pdbx_seq_one_letter_code
_entity_poly.pdbx_strand_id
1 'polypeptide(L)'
;MKNMELCVEEAAVTGDYGLLMQAFILNPQTVSGQKMVNVLNELLIAHEKYLPQFADKIAELKAAGVTIKDDVARELTEKGL
;
A
#
# COMPACT_ATOMS: atom_id res chain seq x y z
N MET A 1 -15.56 -8.93 -9.17
CA MET A 1 -14.13 -9.12 -8.88
C MET A 1 -13.96 -9.74 -7.49
N LYS A 2 -14.56 -10.91 -7.25
CA LYS A 2 -14.67 -11.48 -5.89
C LYS A 2 -13.31 -11.86 -5.30
N ASN A 3 -12.42 -12.39 -6.14
CA ASN A 3 -11.10 -12.86 -5.70
C ASN A 3 -10.19 -11.70 -5.28
N MET A 4 -10.30 -10.54 -5.93
CA MET A 4 -9.54 -9.35 -5.52
C MET A 4 -9.98 -8.89 -4.13
N GLU A 5 -11.29 -8.80 -3.90
CA GLU A 5 -11.87 -8.41 -2.60
C GLU A 5 -11.41 -9.36 -1.48
N LEU A 6 -11.43 -10.68 -1.73
CA LEU A 6 -10.94 -11.68 -0.77
C LEU A 6 -9.45 -11.49 -0.45
N CYS A 7 -8.60 -11.26 -1.44
CA CYS A 7 -7.17 -10.99 -1.20
C CYS A 7 -6.95 -9.71 -0.38
N VAL A 8 -7.76 -8.66 -0.60
CA VAL A 8 -7.68 -7.42 0.20
C VAL A 8 -8.07 -7.68 1.65
N GLU A 9 -9.19 -8.39 1.88
CA GLU A 9 -9.66 -8.71 3.23
C GLU A 9 -8.64 -9.55 4.00
N GLU A 10 -8.08 -10.58 3.36
CA GLU A 10 -7.08 -11.44 3.97
C GLU A 10 -5.78 -10.68 4.26
N ALA A 11 -5.30 -9.85 3.32
CA ALA A 11 -4.15 -8.98 3.54
C ALA A 11 -4.39 -7.98 4.68
N ALA A 12 -5.59 -7.40 4.77
CA ALA A 12 -5.93 -6.44 5.81
C ALA A 12 -5.91 -7.06 7.22
N VAL A 13 -6.32 -8.33 7.35
CA VAL A 13 -6.30 -9.05 8.63
C VAL A 13 -4.89 -9.54 8.97
N THR A 14 -4.16 -10.07 7.99
CA THR A 14 -2.87 -10.73 8.20
C THR A 14 -1.67 -9.79 8.15
N GLY A 15 -1.80 -8.62 7.51
CA GLY A 15 -0.66 -7.76 7.19
C GLY A 15 0.21 -8.31 6.04
N ASP A 16 -0.26 -9.32 5.31
CA ASP A 16 0.51 -9.94 4.23
C ASP A 16 0.61 -9.03 3.00
N TYR A 17 1.80 -8.46 2.81
CA TYR A 17 2.13 -7.60 1.67
C TYR A 17 2.02 -8.33 0.32
N GLY A 18 2.34 -9.63 0.27
CA GLY A 18 2.22 -10.45 -0.93
C GLY A 18 0.78 -10.63 -1.37
N LEU A 19 -0.14 -10.86 -0.43
CA LEU A 19 -1.58 -10.90 -0.71
C LEU A 19 -2.11 -9.55 -1.15
N LEU A 20 -1.66 -8.46 -0.52
CA LEU A 20 -2.02 -7.11 -0.95
C LEU A 20 -1.54 -6.83 -2.39
N MET A 21 -0.33 -7.27 -2.74
CA MET A 21 0.20 -7.16 -4.10
C MET A 21 -0.61 -8.00 -5.09
N GLN A 22 -1.04 -9.21 -4.73
CA GLN A 22 -1.94 -10.03 -5.55
C GLN A 22 -3.29 -9.34 -5.77
N ALA A 23 -3.86 -8.70 -4.74
CA ALA A 23 -5.09 -7.94 -4.88
C ALA A 23 -4.96 -6.81 -5.92
N PHE A 24 -3.84 -6.08 -5.90
CA PHE A 24 -3.56 -5.08 -6.93
C PHE A 24 -3.45 -5.72 -8.31
N ILE A 25 -2.67 -6.80 -8.48
CA ILE A 25 -2.53 -7.50 -9.77
C ILE A 25 -3.89 -7.97 -10.33
N LEU A 26 -4.81 -8.43 -9.47
CA LEU A 26 -6.14 -8.88 -9.86
C LEU A 26 -7.09 -7.72 -10.22
N ASN A 27 -6.78 -6.48 -9.85
CA ASN A 27 -7.59 -5.33 -10.15
C ASN A 27 -7.32 -4.84 -11.59
N PRO A 28 -8.31 -4.91 -12.51
CA PRO A 28 -8.13 -4.55 -13.92
C PRO A 28 -7.84 -3.06 -14.16
N GLN A 29 -8.05 -2.21 -13.16
CA GLN A 29 -7.74 -0.77 -13.25
C GLN A 29 -6.29 -0.46 -12.92
N THR A 30 -5.55 -1.42 -12.37
CA THR A 30 -4.13 -1.22 -12.04
C THR A 30 -3.24 -1.65 -13.20
N VAL A 31 -2.10 -0.98 -13.32
CA VAL A 31 -1.05 -1.37 -14.26
C VAL A 31 -0.09 -2.32 -13.56
N SER A 32 0.20 -3.49 -14.12
CA SER A 32 1.13 -4.43 -13.51
C SER A 32 2.60 -3.96 -13.61
N GLY A 33 3.46 -4.47 -12.72
CA GLY A 33 4.90 -4.22 -12.72
C GLY A 33 5.38 -3.19 -11.69
N GLN A 34 6.56 -2.61 -11.94
CA GLN A 34 7.27 -1.78 -10.94
C GLN A 34 6.48 -0.54 -10.51
N LYS A 35 5.71 0.06 -11.43
CA LYS A 35 4.88 1.24 -11.09
C LYS A 35 3.81 0.91 -10.05
N MET A 36 3.22 -0.29 -10.10
CA MET A 36 2.26 -0.72 -9.08
C MET A 36 2.93 -0.91 -7.73
N VAL A 37 4.10 -1.55 -7.69
CA VAL A 37 4.86 -1.72 -6.44
C VAL A 37 5.19 -0.37 -5.81
N ASN A 38 5.60 0.62 -6.63
CA ASN A 38 5.88 1.97 -6.13
C ASN A 38 4.64 2.61 -5.52
N VAL A 39 3.51 2.62 -6.24
CA VAL A 39 2.24 3.19 -5.76
C VAL A 39 1.77 2.48 -4.49
N LEU A 40 1.89 1.15 -4.44
CA LEU A 40 1.51 0.36 -3.28
C LEU A 40 2.31 0.74 -2.03
N ASN A 41 3.63 0.86 -2.18
CA ASN A 41 4.52 1.26 -1.09
C ASN A 41 4.23 2.70 -0.62
N GLU A 42 3.98 3.62 -1.56
CA GLU A 42 3.62 5.00 -1.22
C GLU A 42 2.28 5.06 -0.47
N LEU A 43 1.28 4.25 -0.87
CA LEU A 43 -0.01 4.16 -0.17
C LEU A 43 0.12 3.63 1.26
N LEU A 44 0.95 2.61 1.48
CA LEU A 44 1.21 2.05 2.82
C LEU A 44 1.82 3.10 3.74
N ILE A 45 2.76 3.90 3.24
CA ILE A 45 3.39 4.97 4.01
C ILE A 45 2.40 6.09 4.30
N ALA A 46 1.62 6.51 3.30
CA ALA A 46 0.64 7.58 3.45
C ALA A 46 -0.45 7.25 4.49
N HIS A 47 -0.87 5.99 4.58
CA HIS A 47 -1.94 5.55 5.47
C HIS A 47 -1.43 4.82 6.72
N GLU A 48 -0.18 5.04 7.11
CA GLU A 48 0.45 4.27 8.19
C GLU A 48 -0.34 4.28 9.51
N LYS A 49 -0.99 5.42 9.80
CA LYS A 49 -1.83 5.61 11.00
C LYS A 49 -3.01 4.62 11.07
N TYR A 50 -3.49 4.17 9.91
CA TYR A 50 -4.69 3.35 9.78
C TYR A 50 -4.37 1.88 9.48
N LEU A 51 -3.10 1.53 9.27
CA LEU A 51 -2.67 0.20 8.84
C LEU A 51 -1.72 -0.46 9.85
N PRO A 52 -2.18 -0.73 11.10
CA PRO A 52 -1.32 -1.29 12.15
C PRO A 52 -0.74 -2.66 11.78
N GLN A 53 -1.48 -3.47 11.01
CA GLN A 53 -1.02 -4.80 10.57
C GLN A 53 0.16 -4.73 9.59
N PHE A 54 0.38 -3.59 8.94
CA PHE A 54 1.50 -3.37 8.02
C PHE A 54 2.64 -2.56 8.65
N ALA A 55 2.63 -2.31 9.96
CA ALA A 55 3.61 -1.46 10.63
C ALA A 55 5.06 -1.88 10.38
N ASP A 56 5.36 -3.19 10.47
CA ASP A 56 6.69 -3.72 10.20
C ASP A 56 7.13 -3.48 8.75
N LYS A 57 6.20 -3.67 7.80
CA LYS A 57 6.48 -3.44 6.38
C LYS A 57 6.70 -1.96 6.08
N ILE A 58 5.91 -1.09 6.69
CA ILE A 58 6.06 0.36 6.57
C ILE A 58 7.40 0.82 7.14
N ALA A 59 7.83 0.27 8.28
CA ALA A 59 9.13 0.57 8.86
C ALA A 59 10.28 0.13 7.93
N GLU A 60 10.19 -1.05 7.32
CA GLU A 60 11.14 -1.53 6.31
C GLU A 60 11.20 -0.58 5.10
N LEU A 61 10.05 -0.15 4.58
CA LEU A 61 9.96 0.75 3.43
C LEU A 61 10.53 2.14 3.74
N LYS A 62 10.27 2.68 4.94
CA LYS A 62 10.87 3.94 5.40
C LYS A 62 12.38 3.82 5.55
N ALA A 63 12.88 2.72 6.09
CA ALA A 63 14.32 2.45 6.21
C ALA A 63 14.99 2.31 4.84
N ALA A 64 14.28 1.78 3.84
CA ALA A 64 14.73 1.72 2.45
C ALA A 64 14.69 3.08 1.71
N GLY A 65 14.22 4.14 2.38
CA GLY A 65 14.14 5.49 1.81
C GLY A 65 12.96 5.69 0.86
N VAL A 66 11.93 4.86 0.93
CA VAL A 66 10.69 5.08 0.16
C VAL A 66 9.94 6.26 0.76
N THR A 67 9.52 7.19 -0.09
CA THR A 67 8.77 8.39 0.30
C THR A 67 7.63 8.63 -0.68
N ILE A 68 6.61 9.37 -0.24
CA ILE A 68 5.53 9.84 -1.10
C ILE A 68 6.10 10.86 -2.08
N LYS A 69 5.97 10.58 -3.38
CA LYS A 69 6.56 11.43 -4.43
C LYS A 69 5.63 12.52 -4.91
N ASP A 70 4.32 12.29 -4.83
CA ASP A 70 3.32 13.27 -5.22
C ASP A 70 3.19 14.37 -4.15
N ASP A 71 3.33 15.63 -4.57
CA ASP A 71 3.35 16.77 -3.67
C ASP A 71 2.01 16.96 -2.94
N VAL A 72 0.89 16.69 -3.62
CA VAL A 72 -0.46 16.83 -3.04
C VAL A 72 -0.71 15.71 -2.03
N ALA A 73 -0.39 14.47 -2.38
CA ALA A 73 -0.53 13.33 -1.46
C ALA A 73 0.34 13.51 -0.20
N ARG A 74 1.56 14.04 -0.35
CA ARG A 74 2.44 14.35 0.77
C ARG A 74 1.83 15.42 1.69
N GLU A 75 1.35 16.53 1.12
CA GLU A 75 0.73 17.61 1.88
C GLU A 75 -0.53 17.14 2.64
N LEU A 76 -1.37 16.30 2.01
CA LEU A 76 -2.56 15.74 2.65
C LEU A 76 -2.20 14.81 3.81
N THR A 77 -1.18 13.95 3.61
CA THR A 77 -0.69 13.04 4.65
C THR A 77 -0.14 13.83 5.85
N GLU A 78 0.61 14.91 5.60
CA GLU A 78 1.15 15.80 6.66
C GLU A 78 0.03 16.52 7.43
N LYS A 79 -1.08 16.84 6.75
CA LYS A 79 -2.30 17.39 7.38
C LYS A 79 -3.13 16.33 8.12
N GLY A 80 -2.76 15.05 8.01
CA GLY A 80 -3.47 13.93 8.62
C GLY A 80 -4.83 13.63 7.98
N LEU A 81 -5.01 14.04 6.72
CA LEU A 81 -6.23 13.90 5.91
C LEU A 81 -6.18 12.68 5.02
#